data_AF-A0A852ZIP5-F1
#
_entry.id   AF-A0A852ZIP5-F1
#
_cell.length_a   1.000
_cell.length_b   1.000
_cell.length_c   1.000
_cell.angle_alpha   90.00
_cell.angle_beta   90.00
_cell.angle_gamma   90.00
#
_symmetry.space_group_name_H-M   'P 1'
#
loop_
_entity.id
_entity.type
_entity.pdbx_description
1 polymer ?
#
loop_
_entity_poly.entity_id
_entity_poly.type
_entity_poly.pdbx_seq_one_letter_code
_entity_poly.pdbx_strand_id
1 'polypeptide(L)'
;MTAADSPPPWAGDAIGQRLRSFADHLERDLGPSVTMIRRWDGGELVTELIPTSHDAMPVVWTDFGSGLQLELGNGPGGSFGVFDRDDQGAEFVESTVRAIVDGHVTEVFGPDRSRVEVTYLDGSTFHHTGYDGFLAGIPRWGWRDRGRKVSYPPYR
;
A
#
# COMPACT_ATOMS: atom_id res chain seq x y z
N MET A 1 -20.10 1.23 22.79
CA MET A 1 -20.56 2.52 22.23
C MET A 1 -19.85 3.63 22.99
N THR A 2 -18.79 4.20 22.42
CA THR A 2 -18.15 5.41 22.94
C THR A 2 -17.37 6.13 21.83
N ALA A 3 -17.73 7.41 21.63
CA ALA A 3 -17.02 8.49 20.96
C ALA A 3 -16.96 8.53 19.41
N ALA A 4 -17.96 9.22 18.86
CA ALA A 4 -18.02 9.95 17.57
C ALA A 4 -18.15 9.15 16.26
N ASP A 5 -19.40 8.79 15.92
CA ASP A 5 -19.86 8.32 14.58
C ASP A 5 -19.81 9.41 13.48
N SER A 6 -19.03 10.47 13.65
CA SER A 6 -18.89 11.52 12.66
C SER A 6 -17.45 11.55 12.17
N PRO A 7 -17.23 11.43 10.85
CA PRO A 7 -15.88 11.48 10.32
C PRO A 7 -15.22 12.82 10.69
N PRO A 8 -13.93 12.83 11.03
CA PRO A 8 -13.20 14.05 11.34
C PRO A 8 -13.30 15.06 10.18
N PRO A 9 -13.19 16.38 10.45
CA PRO A 9 -13.42 17.42 9.45
C PRO A 9 -12.55 17.28 8.18
N TRP A 10 -11.30 16.86 8.33
CA TRP A 10 -10.37 16.66 7.21
C TRP A 10 -10.84 15.54 6.25
N ALA A 11 -11.67 14.60 6.72
CA ALA A 11 -12.20 13.53 5.86
C ALA A 11 -13.15 14.08 4.78
N GLY A 12 -13.65 15.30 4.96
CA GLY A 12 -14.51 15.99 4.02
C GLY A 12 -13.79 17.01 3.14
N ASP A 13 -12.48 17.21 3.31
CA ASP A 13 -11.72 18.15 2.47
C ASP A 13 -11.38 17.56 1.09
N ALA A 14 -10.65 18.33 0.27
CA ALA A 14 -10.32 17.95 -1.09
C ALA A 14 -9.54 16.63 -1.17
N ILE A 15 -8.53 16.42 -0.31
CA ILE A 15 -7.72 15.20 -0.31
C ILE A 15 -8.54 14.00 0.18
N GLY A 16 -9.34 14.20 1.24
CA GLY A 16 -10.21 13.15 1.77
C GLY A 16 -11.27 12.72 0.77
N GLN A 17 -11.88 13.68 0.06
CA GLN A 17 -12.83 13.41 -1.03
C GLN A 17 -12.16 12.71 -2.22
N ARG A 18 -10.93 13.12 -2.58
CA ARG A 18 -10.14 12.51 -3.66
C ARG A 18 -9.86 11.03 -3.38
N LEU A 19 -9.30 10.72 -2.21
CA LEU A 19 -8.98 9.34 -1.83
C LEU A 19 -10.25 8.46 -1.70
N ARG A 20 -11.35 9.03 -1.19
CA ARG A 20 -12.64 8.32 -1.15
C ARG A 20 -13.16 8.01 -2.55
N SER A 21 -13.13 9.00 -3.43
CA SER A 21 -13.58 8.83 -4.82
C SER A 21 -12.71 7.81 -5.55
N PHE A 22 -11.40 7.80 -5.30
CA PHE A 22 -10.49 6.79 -5.82
C PHE A 22 -10.84 5.38 -5.32
N ALA A 23 -11.08 5.21 -4.02
CA ALA A 23 -11.52 3.94 -3.45
C ALA A 23 -12.84 3.46 -4.08
N ASP A 24 -13.82 4.36 -4.21
CA ASP A 24 -15.13 4.04 -4.81
C ASP A 24 -14.99 3.63 -6.29
N HIS A 25 -14.06 4.25 -7.04
CA HIS A 25 -13.75 3.83 -8.41
C HIS A 25 -13.12 2.45 -8.45
N LEU A 26 -12.12 2.17 -7.61
CA LEU A 26 -11.48 0.85 -7.54
C LEU A 26 -12.48 -0.24 -7.20
N GLU A 27 -13.33 -0.02 -6.20
CA GLU A 27 -14.34 -1.00 -5.78
C GLU A 27 -15.35 -1.28 -6.90
N ARG A 28 -15.82 -0.23 -7.60
CA ARG A 28 -16.73 -0.38 -8.73
C ARG A 28 -16.08 -1.10 -9.90
N ASP A 29 -14.86 -0.73 -10.24
CA ASP A 29 -14.16 -1.28 -11.39
C ASP A 29 -13.82 -2.75 -11.10
N LEU A 30 -13.11 -3.04 -10.01
CA LEU A 30 -12.61 -4.38 -9.67
C LEU A 30 -13.73 -5.34 -9.25
N GLY A 31 -14.83 -4.81 -8.71
CA GLY A 31 -16.02 -5.58 -8.37
C GLY A 31 -15.70 -6.81 -7.52
N PRO A 32 -16.08 -8.02 -7.95
CA PRO A 32 -15.92 -9.24 -7.15
C PRO A 32 -14.48 -9.72 -7.00
N SER A 33 -13.50 -9.12 -7.71
CA SER A 33 -12.09 -9.48 -7.59
C SER A 33 -11.41 -8.94 -6.33
N VAL A 34 -12.08 -8.09 -5.56
CA VAL A 34 -11.55 -7.48 -4.34
C VAL A 34 -12.58 -7.42 -3.23
N THR A 35 -12.09 -7.33 -2.00
CA THR A 35 -12.83 -6.83 -0.85
C THR A 35 -12.22 -5.50 -0.44
N MET A 36 -13.05 -4.45 -0.42
CA MET A 36 -12.68 -3.11 0.07
C MET A 36 -13.14 -2.97 1.52
N ILE A 37 -12.22 -2.71 2.44
CA ILE A 37 -12.53 -2.42 3.84
C ILE A 37 -12.17 -0.97 4.12
N ARG A 38 -13.10 -0.22 4.69
CA ARG A 38 -12.91 1.18 5.09
C ARG A 38 -13.33 1.33 6.54
N ARG A 39 -12.39 1.69 7.42
CA ARG A 39 -12.65 1.78 8.86
C ARG A 39 -11.94 2.96 9.49
N TRP A 40 -12.60 3.54 10.49
CA TRP A 40 -11.98 4.49 11.39
C TRP A 40 -11.22 3.75 12.47
N ASP A 41 -9.94 4.07 12.65
CA ASP A 41 -9.11 3.55 13.73
C ASP A 41 -8.34 4.70 14.39
N GLY A 42 -8.53 4.92 15.69
CA GLY A 42 -7.83 6.00 16.40
C GLY A 42 -8.05 7.44 15.87
N GLY A 43 -9.04 7.67 15.00
CA GLY A 43 -9.24 8.95 14.32
C GLY A 43 -8.61 9.03 12.93
N GLU A 44 -8.07 7.92 12.43
CA GLU A 44 -7.45 7.74 11.11
C GLU A 44 -8.40 6.94 10.22
N LEU A 45 -8.37 7.19 8.91
CA LEU A 45 -9.14 6.41 7.94
C LEU A 45 -8.23 5.37 7.30
N VAL A 46 -8.40 4.11 7.69
CA VAL A 46 -7.73 2.97 7.08
C VAL A 46 -8.58 2.44 5.95
N THR A 47 -7.98 2.36 4.75
CA THR A 47 -8.59 1.72 3.58
C THR A 47 -7.74 0.54 3.15
N GLU A 48 -8.33 -0.65 3.17
CA GLU A 48 -7.68 -1.91 2.81
C GLU A 48 -8.32 -2.45 1.55
N LEU A 49 -7.50 -2.80 0.57
CA LEU A 49 -7.91 -3.40 -0.69
C LEU A 49 -7.30 -4.80 -0.80
N ILE A 50 -8.16 -5.80 -0.59
CA ILE A 50 -7.77 -7.20 -0.47
C ILE A 50 -8.19 -7.94 -1.75
N PRO A 51 -7.26 -8.43 -2.58
CA PRO A 51 -7.61 -9.21 -3.76
C PRO A 51 -8.17 -10.59 -3.37
N THR A 52 -9.10 -11.11 -4.17
CA THR A 52 -9.61 -12.49 -4.00
C THR A 52 -8.55 -13.53 -4.38
N SER A 53 -7.65 -13.18 -5.31
CA SER A 53 -6.48 -14.01 -5.60
C SER A 53 -5.47 -13.90 -4.45
N HIS A 54 -5.23 -15.01 -3.77
CA HIS A 54 -4.26 -15.08 -2.67
C HIS A 54 -2.80 -14.87 -3.11
N ASP A 55 -2.53 -14.99 -4.41
CA ASP A 55 -1.19 -14.76 -4.95
C ASP A 55 -0.94 -13.27 -5.27
N ALA A 56 -1.99 -12.44 -5.35
CA ALA A 56 -1.87 -11.01 -5.61
C ALA A 56 -1.53 -10.21 -4.33
N MET A 57 -0.86 -9.07 -4.49
CA MET A 57 -0.37 -8.26 -3.38
C MET A 57 -1.50 -7.40 -2.80
N PRO A 58 -1.93 -7.56 -1.53
CA PRO A 58 -2.87 -6.64 -0.91
C PRO A 58 -2.22 -5.27 -0.64
N VAL A 59 -3.04 -4.23 -0.57
CA VAL A 59 -2.60 -2.85 -0.28
C VAL A 59 -3.49 -2.20 0.76
N VAL A 60 -2.85 -1.45 1.66
CA VAL A 60 -3.51 -0.65 2.69
C VAL A 60 -2.98 0.76 2.59
N TRP A 61 -3.87 1.76 2.63
CA TRP A 61 -3.46 3.13 2.86
C TRP A 61 -4.24 3.76 4.01
N THR A 62 -3.55 4.59 4.77
CA THR A 62 -4.08 5.26 5.96
C THR A 62 -3.99 6.76 5.78
N ASP A 63 -5.10 7.45 6.00
CA ASP A 63 -5.16 8.91 6.10
C ASP A 63 -5.24 9.32 7.57
N PHE A 64 -4.20 9.99 8.07
CA PHE A 64 -4.11 10.47 9.46
C PHE A 64 -4.70 11.87 9.65
N GLY A 65 -5.15 12.52 8.57
CA GLY A 65 -5.47 13.95 8.53
C GLY A 65 -4.24 14.87 8.53
N SER A 66 -3.10 14.42 9.08
CA SER A 66 -1.81 15.12 9.03
C SER A 66 -0.84 14.56 7.97
N GLY A 67 -1.09 13.34 7.49
CA GLY A 67 -0.23 12.65 6.54
C GLY A 67 -0.96 11.47 5.88
N LEU A 68 -0.26 10.80 4.97
CA LEU A 68 -0.71 9.59 4.30
C LEU A 68 0.34 8.49 4.46
N GLN A 69 -0.07 7.25 4.69
CA GLN A 69 0.83 6.09 4.69
C GLN A 69 0.29 5.03 3.73
N LEU A 70 1.22 4.33 3.07
CA LEU A 70 0.92 3.22 2.18
C LEU A 70 1.71 1.98 2.63
N GLU A 71 1.02 0.87 2.78
CA GLU A 71 1.56 -0.43 3.18
C GLU A 71 1.14 -1.53 2.21
N LEU A 72 2.06 -2.46 1.93
CA LEU A 72 1.86 -3.58 1.02
C LEU A 72 2.17 -4.92 1.69
N GLY A 73 1.33 -5.90 1.42
CA GLY A 73 1.59 -7.28 1.80
C GLY A 73 1.64 -7.51 3.31
N ASN A 74 2.20 -8.65 3.69
CA ASN A 74 2.36 -9.08 5.09
C ASN A 74 3.85 -9.34 5.45
N GLY A 75 4.77 -9.00 4.55
CA GLY A 75 6.20 -9.19 4.73
C GLY A 75 6.85 -8.06 5.53
N PRO A 76 8.16 -8.15 5.81
CA PRO A 76 8.88 -7.09 6.52
C PRO A 76 9.01 -5.81 5.68
N GLY A 77 9.06 -5.93 4.34
CA GLY A 77 8.98 -4.82 3.39
C GLY A 77 7.56 -4.35 3.11
N GLY A 78 7.41 -3.34 2.27
CA GLY A 78 6.08 -2.86 1.83
C GLY A 78 5.49 -1.67 2.58
N SER A 79 6.03 -1.26 3.74
CA SER A 79 5.64 0.01 4.39
C SER A 79 6.45 1.18 3.83
N PHE A 80 5.84 2.04 3.03
CA PHE A 80 6.55 3.13 2.34
C PHE A 80 6.77 4.39 3.18
N GLY A 81 6.47 4.34 4.48
CA GLY A 81 6.56 5.48 5.39
C GLY A 81 5.36 6.42 5.28
N VAL A 82 5.46 7.56 5.98
CA VAL A 82 4.43 8.60 6.02
C VAL A 82 4.83 9.75 5.10
N PHE A 83 3.90 10.15 4.23
CA PHE A 83 3.99 11.24 3.29
C PHE A 83 3.11 12.40 3.73
N ASP A 84 3.39 13.59 3.18
CA ASP A 84 2.53 14.76 3.38
C ASP A 84 1.15 14.52 2.79
N ARG A 85 0.13 15.06 3.47
CA ARG A 85 -1.27 14.98 3.03
C ARG A 85 -1.58 16.12 2.07
N ASP A 86 -1.04 16.02 0.88
CA ASP A 86 -1.23 16.98 -0.21
C ASP A 86 -1.53 16.27 -1.54
N ASP A 87 -1.57 17.04 -2.62
CA ASP A 87 -1.84 16.50 -3.97
C ASP A 87 -0.78 15.50 -4.43
N GLN A 88 0.48 15.67 -4.01
CA GLN A 88 1.57 14.77 -4.37
C GLN A 88 1.50 13.47 -3.57
N GLY A 89 1.18 13.54 -2.27
CA GLY A 89 0.94 12.36 -1.45
C GLY A 89 -0.26 11.55 -1.95
N ALA A 90 -1.35 12.22 -2.31
CA ALA A 90 -2.52 11.56 -2.90
C ALA A 90 -2.19 10.92 -4.26
N GLU A 91 -1.46 11.62 -5.14
CA GLU A 91 -1.00 11.07 -6.42
C GLU A 91 -0.10 9.85 -6.23
N PHE A 92 0.80 9.90 -5.24
CA PHE A 92 1.66 8.77 -4.89
C PHE A 92 0.85 7.55 -4.48
N VAL A 93 -0.14 7.71 -3.60
CA VAL A 93 -1.05 6.62 -3.19
C VAL A 93 -1.78 6.06 -4.40
N GLU A 94 -2.42 6.91 -5.20
CA GLU A 94 -3.22 6.47 -6.34
C GLU A 94 -2.40 5.75 -7.42
N SER A 95 -1.27 6.33 -7.82
CA SER A 95 -0.39 5.74 -8.84
C SER A 95 0.19 4.41 -8.38
N THR A 96 0.57 4.30 -7.11
CA THR A 96 1.14 3.07 -6.55
C THR A 96 0.09 1.98 -6.47
N VAL A 97 -1.11 2.30 -5.95
CA VAL A 97 -2.23 1.35 -5.90
C VAL A 97 -2.62 0.86 -7.29
N ARG A 98 -2.68 1.73 -8.30
CA ARG A 98 -2.96 1.32 -9.69
C ARG A 98 -1.91 0.34 -10.21
N ALA A 99 -0.63 0.65 -10.03
CA ALA A 99 0.46 -0.23 -10.45
C ALA A 99 0.38 -1.63 -9.79
N ILE A 100 -0.03 -1.69 -8.51
CA ILE A 100 -0.21 -2.97 -7.79
C ILE A 100 -1.41 -3.75 -8.34
N VAL A 101 -2.53 -3.08 -8.55
CA VAL A 101 -3.75 -3.67 -9.14
C VAL A 101 -3.45 -4.30 -10.51
N ASP A 102 -2.57 -3.67 -11.28
CA ASP A 102 -2.11 -4.13 -12.60
C ASP A 102 -0.97 -5.17 -12.53
N GLY A 103 -0.55 -5.59 -11.34
CA GLY A 103 0.47 -6.64 -11.15
C GLY A 103 1.91 -6.17 -11.36
N HIS A 104 2.17 -4.87 -11.33
CA HIS A 104 3.50 -4.28 -11.48
C HIS A 104 4.27 -4.21 -10.15
N VAL A 105 4.22 -5.30 -9.37
CA VAL A 105 4.91 -5.40 -8.09
C VAL A 105 5.73 -6.67 -8.00
N THR A 106 6.97 -6.51 -7.53
CA THR A 106 7.87 -7.62 -7.25
C THR A 106 8.41 -7.50 -5.83
N GLU A 107 8.71 -8.64 -5.23
CA GLU A 107 9.37 -8.68 -3.94
C GLU A 107 10.55 -9.65 -3.99
N VAL A 108 11.69 -9.17 -3.49
CA VAL A 108 12.86 -10.00 -3.26
C VAL A 108 12.97 -10.29 -1.78
N PHE A 109 13.07 -11.57 -1.43
CA PHE A 109 13.24 -12.02 -0.05
C PHE A 109 14.70 -12.34 0.25
N GLY A 110 15.20 -11.80 1.35
CA GLY A 110 16.46 -12.20 1.97
C GLY A 110 16.21 -12.71 3.41
N PRO A 111 17.24 -13.22 4.10
CA PRO A 111 17.11 -13.56 5.51
C PRO A 111 16.76 -12.30 6.32
N ASP A 112 15.65 -12.33 7.06
CA ASP A 112 15.24 -11.25 7.97
C ASP A 112 14.99 -9.89 7.26
N ARG A 113 14.67 -9.92 5.96
CA ARG A 113 14.40 -8.72 5.16
C ARG A 113 13.65 -9.04 3.87
N SER A 114 12.97 -8.04 3.34
CA SER A 114 12.49 -8.08 1.96
C SER A 114 12.53 -6.70 1.34
N ARG A 115 12.56 -6.67 0.01
CA ARG A 115 12.47 -5.45 -0.79
C ARG A 115 11.28 -5.59 -1.71
N VAL A 116 10.28 -4.75 -1.49
CA VAL A 116 9.16 -4.59 -2.41
C VAL A 116 9.50 -3.48 -3.39
N GLU A 117 9.26 -3.73 -4.67
CA GLU A 117 9.50 -2.80 -5.77
C GLU A 117 8.26 -2.74 -6.65
N VAL A 118 7.72 -1.53 -6.80
CA VAL A 118 6.57 -1.21 -7.65
C VAL A 118 7.09 -0.49 -8.88
N THR A 119 6.65 -0.91 -10.07
CA THR A 119 6.98 -0.29 -11.35
C THR A 119 5.78 0.48 -11.86
N TYR A 120 5.95 1.76 -12.17
CA TYR A 120 4.88 2.61 -12.69
C TYR A 120 4.83 2.55 -14.22
N LEU A 121 3.76 3.11 -14.80
CA LEU A 121 3.51 3.12 -16.24
C LEU A 121 4.62 3.81 -17.05
N ASP A 122 5.29 4.80 -16.46
CA ASP A 122 6.42 5.51 -17.09
C ASP A 122 7.74 4.71 -17.01
N GLY A 123 7.72 3.53 -16.39
CA GLY A 123 8.89 2.66 -16.18
C GLY A 123 9.75 3.06 -14.97
N SER A 124 9.39 4.13 -14.25
CA SER A 124 10.03 4.44 -12.98
C SER A 124 9.69 3.37 -11.93
N THR A 125 10.55 3.24 -10.91
CA THR A 125 10.31 2.30 -9.81
C THR A 125 10.39 3.00 -8.46
N PHE A 126 9.53 2.59 -7.55
CA PHE A 126 9.60 2.94 -6.14
C PHE A 126 9.73 1.67 -5.32
N HIS A 127 10.49 1.74 -4.23
CA HIS A 127 10.83 0.55 -3.48
C HIS A 127 10.97 0.84 -1.99
N HIS A 128 10.63 -0.16 -1.19
CA HIS A 128 10.90 -0.16 0.24
C HIS A 128 11.62 -1.44 0.62
N THR A 129 12.69 -1.30 1.42
CA THR A 129 13.37 -2.44 2.03
C THR A 129 13.04 -2.46 3.50
N GLY A 130 12.30 -3.47 3.91
CA GLY A 130 11.99 -3.68 5.31
C GLY A 130 12.82 -4.80 5.92
N TYR A 131 12.86 -4.79 7.24
CA TYR A 131 13.75 -5.62 8.04
C TYR A 131 12.97 -6.16 9.23
N ASP A 132 13.11 -7.44 9.53
CA ASP A 132 12.51 -8.07 10.71
C ASP A 132 13.49 -9.10 11.28
N GLY A 133 13.68 -9.11 12.60
CA GLY A 133 14.56 -10.06 13.28
C GLY A 133 16.01 -9.62 13.49
N PHE A 134 16.74 -10.42 14.28
CA PHE A 134 18.07 -10.09 14.79
C PHE A 134 19.15 -9.99 13.69
N LEU A 135 19.02 -10.71 12.58
CA LEU A 135 20.02 -10.69 11.51
C LEU A 135 19.83 -9.54 10.52
N ALA A 136 18.76 -8.74 10.64
CA ALA A 136 18.50 -7.56 9.82
C ALA A 136 19.72 -6.64 9.67
N GLY A 137 20.43 -6.39 10.77
CA GLY A 137 21.61 -5.51 10.81
C GLY A 137 22.86 -6.07 10.15
N ILE A 138 22.89 -7.35 9.77
CA ILE A 138 24.05 -7.95 9.11
C ILE A 138 24.01 -7.60 7.62
N PRO A 139 25.04 -6.91 7.07
CA PRO A 139 25.14 -6.67 5.64
C PRO A 139 25.21 -7.98 4.88
N ARG A 140 24.20 -8.27 4.07
CA ARG A 140 24.20 -9.38 3.13
C ARG A 140 24.43 -8.79 1.74
N TRP A 141 25.54 -9.13 1.11
CA TRP A 141 25.85 -8.61 -0.23
C TRP A 141 25.22 -9.54 -1.26
N GLY A 142 24.56 -8.99 -2.28
CA GLY A 142 23.97 -9.75 -3.40
C GLY A 142 22.67 -10.51 -3.10
N TRP A 143 22.03 -10.31 -1.95
CA TRP A 143 20.72 -10.95 -1.68
C TRP A 143 19.61 -10.45 -2.61
N ARG A 144 19.72 -9.23 -3.13
CA ARG A 144 18.78 -8.69 -4.12
C ARG A 144 18.83 -9.46 -5.44
N ASP A 145 19.99 -10.05 -5.76
CA ASP A 145 20.20 -10.80 -7.00
C ASP A 145 19.92 -12.28 -6.83
N ARG A 146 20.29 -12.85 -5.67
CA ARG A 146 20.23 -14.29 -5.39
C ARG A 146 19.08 -14.71 -4.49
N GLY A 147 18.36 -13.75 -3.91
CA GLY A 147 17.20 -13.98 -3.06
C GLY A 147 16.03 -14.55 -3.85
N ARG A 148 15.06 -15.13 -3.14
CA ARG A 148 13.82 -15.59 -3.77
C ARG A 148 13.06 -14.38 -4.28
N LYS A 149 12.78 -14.34 -5.58
CA LYS A 149 11.99 -13.28 -6.22
C LYS A 149 10.56 -13.77 -6.42
N VAL A 150 9.60 -12.95 -6.05
CA VAL A 150 8.17 -13.17 -6.29
C VAL A 150 7.66 -12.01 -7.13
N SER A 151 6.90 -12.33 -8.17
CA SER A 151 6.16 -11.35 -8.96
C SER A 151 4.69 -11.61 -8.69
N TYR A 152 3.97 -10.59 -8.21
CA TYR A 152 2.57 -10.75 -7.85
C TYR A 152 1.71 -10.49 -9.09
N PRO A 153 0.74 -11.36 -9.39
CA PRO A 153 -0.16 -11.16 -10.52
C PRO A 153 -1.08 -9.95 -10.29
N PRO A 154 -1.68 -9.43 -11.38
CA PRO A 154 -2.76 -8.45 -11.29
C PRO A 154 -3.96 -9.01 -10.52
N TYR A 155 -4.87 -8.11 -10.15
CA TYR A 155 -6.07 -8.48 -9.41
C TYR A 155 -7.14 -9.16 -10.27
N ARG A 156 -6.98 -9.16 -11.61
CA ARG A 156 -7.90 -9.78 -12.58
C ARG A 156 -7.18 -10.75 -13.50
#